data_AF-A0A816EDH1-F1
#
_entry.id   AF-A0A816EDH1-F1
#
_cell.length_a   1.000
_cell.length_b   1.000
_cell.length_c   1.000
_cell.angle_alpha   90.00
_cell.angle_beta   90.00
_cell.angle_gamma   90.00
#
_symmetry.space_group_name_H-M   'P 1'
#
loop_
_entity.id
_entity.type
_entity.pdbx_description
1 polymer ?
#
loop_
_entity_poly.entity_id
_entity_poly.type
_entity_poly.pdbx_seq_one_letter_code
_entity_poly.pdbx_strand_id
1 'polypeptide(L)'
;MSTWSWLNYSVSDQLIMYNTDFNRNENFWNGLHICQNQSSSCEKCERSHRFEQLLSHLTLASKAENYEERISTTVVAICADEKLMAPLQLILPREFDERKHIVDSMAQKYLQQASKSVQHLVPIKSVADGNCLFNSIISLLPDSNLSAVELRVRTVIELVKNKIYYVNQCSNHVGPFEEALRRTCNNNTFSELYEIVALANVLQCEVQSVYPYIDYRAEMKIMNQVYKSAETLVPNSRRVIIFWSSTEDEISTRTRHGNHGISNPNHFVSLLEQYRSYRTEDNERVSTTPESPRKATSKNSPASFIQSLEFSPPPNTTKHKDSAKTYFETIPVSQAASNRSSENEDQRNARLTEQRKRSTSNRSRESEDQRNARLTEQSESEDQQNTCLTEQRKRSISNRLSNNQQRKTARLTCRQQHLKEIESVGRKQLMMKQTQIMSIQGQQRVLEREKQALIDQYHWSAAIPMQLKECCLQDFSDHMSMSVLRQSIRIICNVRASTNTMKEYALQNIPHSVKLSCLQI
;
A
#
# COMPACT_ATOMS: atom_id res chain seq x y z
N MET A 1 -23.78 -33.73 -10.79
CA MET A 1 -23.81 -33.50 -9.33
C MET A 1 -22.65 -34.27 -8.72
N SER A 2 -21.50 -33.62 -8.58
CA SER A 2 -20.27 -34.25 -8.09
C SER A 2 -19.65 -33.33 -7.04
N THR A 3 -19.88 -33.68 -5.78
CA THR A 3 -19.29 -33.07 -4.60
C THR A 3 -17.84 -33.52 -4.50
N TRP A 4 -16.90 -32.59 -4.72
CA TRP A 4 -15.50 -32.76 -4.37
C TRP A 4 -15.30 -32.27 -2.93
N SER A 5 -15.11 -33.22 -2.01
CA SER A 5 -14.72 -32.95 -0.62
C SER A 5 -13.24 -32.55 -0.59
N TRP A 6 -12.94 -31.33 -0.15
CA TRP A 6 -11.58 -30.92 0.18
C TRP A 6 -11.14 -31.62 1.47
N LEU A 7 -10.03 -32.34 1.41
CA LEU A 7 -9.31 -32.85 2.56
C LEU A 7 -8.75 -31.68 3.36
N ASN A 8 -9.13 -31.58 4.63
CA ASN A 8 -8.51 -30.71 5.63
C ASN A 8 -7.03 -31.10 5.77
N TYR A 9 -6.13 -30.30 5.18
CA TYR A 9 -4.70 -30.37 5.48
C TYR A 9 -4.45 -29.64 6.79
N SER A 10 -4.20 -30.40 7.87
CA SER A 10 -3.65 -29.85 9.10
C SER A 10 -2.19 -29.47 8.86
N VAL A 11 -1.90 -28.18 8.78
CA VAL A 11 -0.54 -27.61 8.65
C VAL A 11 0.23 -27.70 9.99
N SER A 12 -0.38 -28.26 11.05
CA SER A 12 0.24 -28.39 12.38
C SER A 12 1.52 -29.22 12.39
N ASP A 13 1.63 -30.23 11.54
CA ASP A 13 2.63 -31.29 11.77
C ASP A 13 4.01 -31.00 11.15
N GLN A 14 4.09 -30.09 10.16
CA GLN A 14 5.39 -29.70 9.57
C GLN A 14 6.12 -28.59 10.35
N LEU A 15 5.41 -27.81 11.18
CA LEU A 15 6.04 -26.75 11.98
C LEU A 15 6.61 -27.23 13.32
N ILE A 16 6.15 -28.37 13.84
CA ILE A 16 6.53 -28.85 15.19
C ILE A 16 8.01 -29.29 15.26
N MET A 17 8.61 -29.70 14.14
CA MET A 17 10.01 -30.17 14.12
C MET A 17 11.08 -29.06 14.25
N TYR A 18 10.71 -27.78 14.14
CA TYR A 18 11.67 -26.67 14.25
C TYR A 18 11.72 -26.02 15.65
N ASN A 19 10.97 -26.53 16.62
CA ASN A 19 10.66 -25.80 17.85
C ASN A 19 11.61 -26.05 19.04
N THR A 20 12.59 -26.96 18.94
CA THR A 20 13.41 -27.35 20.12
C THR A 20 14.61 -26.43 20.40
N ASP A 21 15.10 -25.65 19.43
CA ASP A 21 16.25 -24.75 19.63
C ASP A 21 15.85 -23.27 19.86
N PHE A 22 14.57 -22.93 19.75
CA PHE A 22 14.10 -21.53 19.80
C PHE A 22 14.05 -20.92 21.21
N ASN A 23 13.97 -21.75 22.26
CA ASN A 23 13.95 -21.29 23.67
C ASN A 23 15.23 -20.57 24.14
N ARG A 24 16.24 -20.41 23.29
CA ARG A 24 17.49 -19.68 23.62
C ARG A 24 17.61 -18.29 23.00
N ASN A 25 16.66 -17.83 22.21
CA ASN A 25 16.72 -16.46 21.66
C ASN A 25 16.04 -15.44 22.58
N GLU A 26 16.44 -15.42 23.86
CA GLU A 26 16.02 -14.41 24.84
C GLU A 26 16.20 -13.00 24.28
N ASN A 27 17.20 -12.76 23.42
CA ASN A 27 17.43 -11.46 22.79
C ASN A 27 16.27 -10.95 21.91
N PHE A 28 15.51 -11.84 21.27
CA PHE A 28 14.36 -11.44 20.45
C PHE A 28 13.24 -10.89 21.32
N TRP A 29 12.86 -11.64 22.36
CA TRP A 29 11.84 -11.22 23.31
C TRP A 29 12.32 -10.09 24.22
N ASN A 30 13.60 -10.06 24.61
CA ASN A 30 14.16 -8.97 25.40
C ASN A 30 14.09 -7.64 24.65
N GLY A 31 14.31 -7.65 23.32
CA GLY A 31 14.05 -6.47 22.47
C GLY A 31 12.59 -6.01 22.51
N LEU A 32 11.65 -6.95 22.55
CA LEU A 32 10.20 -6.69 22.61
C LEU A 32 9.71 -6.29 24.02
N HIS A 33 10.34 -6.82 25.06
CA HIS A 33 10.02 -6.58 26.48
C HIS A 33 10.57 -5.26 27.01
N ILE A 34 11.57 -4.64 26.36
CA ILE A 34 12.13 -3.34 26.78
C ILE A 34 11.06 -2.23 26.84
N CYS A 35 9.92 -2.37 26.16
CA CYS A 35 8.80 -1.41 26.27
C CYS A 35 7.86 -1.61 27.48
N GLN A 36 7.93 -2.72 28.23
CA GLN A 36 6.99 -2.96 29.33
C GLN A 36 7.28 -2.14 30.60
N ASN A 37 8.45 -1.52 30.71
CA ASN A 37 8.92 -0.87 31.94
C ASN A 37 8.99 0.67 31.90
N GLN A 38 8.41 1.34 30.90
CA GLN A 38 8.38 2.81 30.85
C GLN A 38 6.95 3.38 30.81
N SER A 39 6.55 3.93 31.97
CA SER A 39 5.54 4.97 32.24
C SER A 39 4.25 5.01 31.41
N SER A 40 3.10 4.79 32.09
CA SER A 40 1.75 5.37 31.85
C SER A 40 1.40 5.84 30.42
N SER A 41 1.74 5.06 29.40
CA SER A 41 1.54 5.44 28.01
C SER A 41 0.20 4.90 27.53
N CYS A 42 -0.43 5.66 26.62
CA CYS A 42 -1.71 5.29 26.01
C CYS A 42 -1.60 3.88 25.38
N GLU A 43 -2.44 2.93 25.79
CA GLU A 43 -2.49 1.55 25.24
C GLU A 43 -2.49 1.52 23.70
N LYS A 44 -3.08 2.55 23.06
CA LYS A 44 -3.10 2.72 21.60
C LYS A 44 -1.71 2.94 21.00
N CYS A 45 -0.91 3.82 21.62
CA CYS A 45 0.46 4.08 21.20
C CYS A 45 1.32 2.83 21.36
N GLU A 46 1.07 2.04 22.41
CA GLU A 46 1.79 0.80 22.65
C GLU A 46 1.53 -0.24 21.54
N ARG A 47 0.26 -0.45 21.13
CA ARG A 47 -0.07 -1.43 20.07
C ARG A 47 0.56 -1.07 18.72
N SER A 48 0.38 0.17 18.25
CA SER A 48 0.94 0.57 16.96
C SER A 48 2.47 0.47 16.96
N HIS A 49 3.11 0.90 18.05
CA HIS A 49 4.56 0.81 18.21
C HIS A 49 5.07 -0.64 18.20
N ARG A 50 4.36 -1.56 18.87
CA ARG A 50 4.67 -3.00 18.80
C ARG A 50 4.68 -3.52 17.37
N PHE A 51 3.66 -3.19 16.56
CA PHE A 51 3.64 -3.62 15.16
C PHE A 51 4.76 -3.00 14.30
N GLU A 52 5.20 -1.77 14.59
CA GLU A 52 6.38 -1.18 13.95
C GLU A 52 7.67 -1.94 14.28
N GLN A 53 7.86 -2.34 15.54
CA GLN A 53 8.99 -3.17 15.95
C GLN A 53 8.95 -4.52 15.24
N LEU A 54 7.78 -5.17 15.16
CA LEU A 54 7.62 -6.43 14.44
C LEU A 54 7.91 -6.31 12.94
N LEU A 55 7.46 -5.24 12.30
CA LEU A 55 7.78 -4.98 10.89
C LEU A 55 9.29 -4.77 10.70
N SER A 56 9.96 -4.12 11.64
CA SER A 56 11.42 -3.97 11.65
C SER A 56 12.13 -5.32 11.71
N HIS A 57 11.67 -6.23 12.59
CA HIS A 57 12.21 -7.59 12.65
C HIS A 57 11.97 -8.39 11.36
N LEU A 58 10.77 -8.32 10.77
CA LEU A 58 10.47 -8.94 9.48
C LEU A 58 11.33 -8.34 8.34
N THR A 59 11.56 -7.03 8.36
CA THR A 59 12.47 -6.34 7.42
C THR A 59 13.91 -6.88 7.53
N LEU A 60 14.40 -7.09 8.75
CA LEU A 60 15.74 -7.65 8.97
C LEU A 60 15.82 -9.12 8.54
N ALA A 61 14.79 -9.91 8.82
CA ALA A 61 14.71 -11.31 8.39
C ALA A 61 14.72 -11.43 6.85
N SER A 62 13.95 -10.58 6.16
CA SER A 62 13.83 -10.61 4.68
C SER A 62 15.11 -10.21 3.93
N LYS A 63 16.07 -9.58 4.62
CA LYS A 63 17.39 -9.18 4.08
C LYS A 63 18.50 -10.19 4.33
N ALA A 64 18.25 -11.23 5.14
CA ALA A 64 19.26 -12.25 5.42
C ALA A 64 19.56 -13.15 4.23
N GLU A 65 20.71 -13.83 4.24
CA GLU A 65 21.06 -14.82 3.22
C GLU A 65 20.11 -16.04 3.29
N ASN A 66 19.85 -16.56 4.49
CA ASN A 66 18.87 -17.62 4.77
C ASN A 66 17.47 -17.04 5.07
N TYR A 67 16.99 -16.12 4.23
CA TYR A 67 15.77 -15.35 4.51
C TYR A 67 14.52 -16.23 4.74
N GLU A 68 14.34 -17.36 4.05
CA GLU A 68 13.16 -18.23 4.20
C GLU A 68 13.06 -18.82 5.60
N GLU A 69 14.19 -19.31 6.13
CA GLU A 69 14.28 -19.83 7.49
C GLU A 69 14.05 -18.70 8.50
N ARG A 70 14.75 -17.57 8.35
CA ARG A 70 14.62 -16.46 9.31
C ARG A 70 13.24 -15.84 9.33
N ILE A 71 12.60 -15.67 8.17
CA ILE A 71 11.25 -15.09 8.11
C ILE A 71 10.22 -16.06 8.71
N SER A 72 10.33 -17.36 8.41
CA SER A 72 9.45 -18.38 8.97
C SER A 72 9.58 -18.44 10.49
N THR A 73 10.80 -18.50 11.01
CA THR A 73 11.07 -18.47 12.46
C THR A 73 10.56 -17.20 13.12
N THR A 74 10.75 -16.03 12.48
CA THR A 74 10.22 -14.75 12.99
C THR A 74 8.70 -14.77 13.05
N VAL A 75 8.04 -15.28 12.01
CA VAL A 75 6.56 -15.39 11.96
C VAL A 75 6.04 -16.35 13.02
N VAL A 76 6.70 -17.49 13.24
CA VAL A 76 6.35 -18.43 14.32
C VAL A 76 6.42 -17.76 15.68
N ALA A 77 7.50 -17.01 15.94
CA ALA A 77 7.67 -16.28 17.19
C ALA A 77 6.55 -15.24 17.40
N ILE A 78 6.20 -14.48 16.35
CA ILE A 78 5.10 -13.51 16.39
C ILE A 78 3.77 -14.21 16.65
N CYS A 79 3.54 -15.36 16.02
CA CYS A 79 2.29 -16.12 16.14
C CYS A 79 2.08 -16.72 17.53
N ALA A 80 3.13 -16.86 18.34
CA ALA A 80 3.03 -17.33 19.71
C ALA A 80 2.36 -16.30 20.66
N ASP A 81 2.28 -15.03 20.29
CA ASP A 81 1.54 -14.01 21.04
C ASP A 81 0.06 -14.01 20.61
N GLU A 82 -0.77 -14.76 21.34
CA GLU A 82 -2.21 -14.88 21.08
C GLU A 82 -2.95 -13.54 21.14
N LYS A 83 -2.53 -12.61 22.02
CA LYS A 83 -3.19 -11.30 22.16
C LYS A 83 -2.90 -10.41 20.95
N LEU A 84 -1.68 -10.48 20.44
CA LEU A 84 -1.29 -9.79 19.23
C LEU A 84 -2.02 -10.37 18.02
N MET A 85 -2.12 -11.70 17.92
CA MET A 85 -2.70 -12.40 16.78
C MET A 85 -4.21 -12.60 16.82
N ALA A 86 -4.88 -12.10 17.86
CA ALA A 86 -6.33 -12.12 17.95
C ALA A 86 -6.98 -11.65 16.62
N PRO A 87 -8.05 -12.33 16.13
CA PRO A 87 -8.74 -11.96 14.91
C PRO A 87 -9.24 -10.51 14.95
N LEU A 88 -9.17 -9.83 13.80
CA LEU A 88 -9.64 -8.45 13.68
C LEU A 88 -11.17 -8.42 13.65
N GLN A 89 -11.79 -7.88 14.69
CA GLN A 89 -13.24 -7.66 14.73
C GLN A 89 -13.58 -6.32 14.10
N LEU A 90 -13.68 -6.28 12.76
CA LEU A 90 -13.90 -5.04 12.02
C LEU A 90 -15.36 -4.88 11.60
N ILE A 91 -15.93 -3.72 11.88
CA ILE A 91 -17.26 -3.31 11.39
C ILE A 91 -17.05 -2.31 10.26
N LEU A 92 -16.95 -2.81 9.04
CA LEU A 92 -16.69 -1.99 7.86
C LEU A 92 -17.98 -1.26 7.40
N PRO A 93 -17.97 0.07 7.22
CA PRO A 93 -19.12 0.80 6.70
C PRO A 93 -19.42 0.37 5.25
N ARG A 94 -20.69 0.46 4.86
CA ARG A 94 -21.13 0.26 3.47
C ARG A 94 -21.36 1.57 2.75
N GLU A 95 -21.82 2.56 3.50
CA GLU A 95 -22.25 3.84 2.98
C GLU A 95 -21.22 4.92 3.28
N PHE A 96 -21.06 5.82 2.33
CA PHE A 96 -20.29 7.03 2.45
C PHE A 96 -20.96 7.99 3.45
N ASP A 97 -20.13 8.57 4.32
CA ASP A 97 -20.54 9.54 5.33
C ASP A 97 -19.60 10.73 5.21
N GLU A 98 -20.11 11.87 4.76
CA GLU A 98 -19.36 13.12 4.54
C GLU A 98 -18.70 13.65 5.81
N ARG A 99 -19.17 13.27 7.01
CA ARG A 99 -18.58 13.68 8.28
C ARG A 99 -17.35 12.89 8.65
N LYS A 100 -17.25 11.65 8.14
CA LYS A 100 -16.20 10.69 8.49
C LYS A 100 -15.20 10.46 7.35
N HIS A 101 -15.67 10.58 6.11
CA HIS A 101 -14.94 10.17 4.93
C HIS A 101 -14.67 11.36 4.01
N ILE A 102 -13.49 11.36 3.39
CA ILE A 102 -13.06 12.39 2.45
C ILE A 102 -13.02 11.76 1.05
N VAL A 103 -13.66 12.41 0.07
CA VAL A 103 -13.65 11.94 -1.32
C VAL A 103 -12.26 12.13 -1.94
N ASP A 104 -11.77 11.11 -2.64
CA ASP A 104 -10.58 11.23 -3.48
C ASP A 104 -10.95 11.76 -4.87
N SER A 105 -10.72 13.05 -5.10
CA SER A 105 -11.08 13.70 -6.36
C SER A 105 -10.30 13.19 -7.56
N MET A 106 -9.11 12.60 -7.37
CA MET A 106 -8.34 12.01 -8.46
C MET A 106 -8.91 10.64 -8.82
N ALA A 107 -9.12 9.78 -7.82
CA ALA A 107 -9.74 8.48 -8.03
C ALA A 107 -11.16 8.59 -8.58
N GLN A 108 -11.90 9.64 -8.22
CA GLN A 108 -13.22 9.90 -8.79
C GLN A 108 -13.20 10.06 -10.32
N LYS A 109 -12.12 10.63 -10.88
CA LYS A 109 -11.94 10.74 -12.34
C LYS A 109 -11.64 9.39 -12.97
N TYR A 110 -10.75 8.61 -12.35
CA TYR A 110 -10.42 7.26 -12.81
C TYR A 110 -11.62 6.31 -12.72
N LEU A 111 -12.48 6.49 -11.72
CA LEU A 111 -13.67 5.64 -11.51
C LEU A 111 -14.63 5.71 -12.69
N GLN A 112 -14.70 6.83 -13.43
CA GLN A 112 -15.49 6.96 -14.66
C GLN A 112 -15.04 5.98 -15.76
N GLN A 113 -13.80 5.50 -15.69
CA GLN A 113 -13.23 4.53 -16.62
C GLN A 113 -13.33 3.08 -16.10
N ALA A 114 -13.87 2.87 -14.91
CA ALA A 114 -14.11 1.53 -14.36
C ALA A 114 -15.42 0.91 -14.88
N SER A 115 -15.76 -0.29 -14.44
CA SER A 115 -17.03 -0.92 -14.80
C SER A 115 -18.24 -0.13 -14.31
N LYS A 116 -19.31 -0.08 -15.13
CA LYS A 116 -20.57 0.62 -14.78
C LYS A 116 -21.15 0.18 -13.44
N SER A 117 -20.90 -1.07 -13.04
CA SER A 117 -21.32 -1.63 -11.75
C SER A 117 -20.72 -0.95 -10.52
N VAL A 118 -19.64 -0.18 -10.66
CA VAL A 118 -18.99 0.52 -9.53
C VAL A 118 -18.91 2.03 -9.70
N GLN A 119 -19.29 2.57 -10.87
CA GLN A 119 -19.20 4.00 -11.17
C GLN A 119 -20.06 4.89 -10.26
N HIS A 120 -21.08 4.31 -9.62
CA HIS A 120 -21.96 5.01 -8.67
C HIS A 120 -21.42 5.05 -7.24
N LEU A 121 -20.27 4.42 -6.99
CA LEU A 121 -19.61 4.42 -5.69
C LEU A 121 -18.74 5.67 -5.50
N VAL A 122 -18.38 5.95 -4.26
CA VAL A 122 -17.56 7.10 -3.86
C VAL A 122 -16.18 6.61 -3.43
N PRO A 123 -15.09 7.04 -4.09
CA PRO A 123 -13.74 6.69 -3.69
C PRO A 123 -13.28 7.51 -2.49
N ILE A 124 -12.77 6.82 -1.47
CA ILE A 124 -12.35 7.40 -0.21
C ILE A 124 -10.85 7.64 -0.22
N LYS A 125 -10.46 8.88 0.06
CA LYS A 125 -9.07 9.32 0.08
C LYS A 125 -8.24 8.46 1.03
N SER A 126 -7.11 7.97 0.54
CA SER A 126 -6.11 7.27 1.33
C SER A 126 -4.74 7.98 1.20
N VAL A 127 -3.82 7.70 2.13
CA VAL A 127 -2.48 8.29 2.09
C VAL A 127 -1.60 7.52 1.11
N ALA A 128 -0.95 8.25 0.20
CA ALA A 128 -0.09 7.71 -0.86
C ALA A 128 1.39 7.65 -0.46
N ASP A 129 1.71 6.94 0.62
CA ASP A 129 3.04 6.76 1.19
C ASP A 129 3.64 5.37 0.91
N GLY A 130 3.06 4.62 -0.03
CA GLY A 130 3.38 3.22 -0.28
C GLY A 130 2.59 2.24 0.61
N ASN A 131 1.94 2.69 1.69
CA ASN A 131 0.97 1.89 2.46
C ASN A 131 -0.46 1.98 1.93
N CYS A 132 -0.68 2.58 0.75
CA CYS A 132 -2.03 2.93 0.30
C CYS A 132 -3.03 1.77 0.26
N LEU A 133 -2.61 0.51 0.03
CA LEU A 133 -3.49 -0.64 0.17
C LEU A 133 -4.09 -0.73 1.59
N PHE A 134 -3.23 -0.70 2.61
CA PHE A 134 -3.65 -0.78 4.00
C PHE A 134 -4.31 0.50 4.50
N ASN A 135 -3.81 1.67 4.08
CA ASN A 135 -4.44 2.96 4.37
C ASN A 135 -5.85 3.03 3.81
N SER A 136 -6.14 2.41 2.66
CA SER A 136 -7.49 2.39 2.10
C SER A 136 -8.50 1.73 3.06
N ILE A 137 -8.12 0.63 3.71
CA ILE A 137 -8.94 -0.04 4.73
C ILE A 137 -9.10 0.84 5.97
N ILE A 138 -8.03 1.48 6.43
CA ILE A 138 -8.06 2.33 7.62
C ILE A 138 -8.92 3.58 7.39
N SER A 139 -8.94 4.12 6.18
CA SER A 139 -9.83 5.22 5.81
C SER A 139 -11.32 4.85 5.96
N LEU A 140 -11.68 3.57 5.99
CA LEU A 140 -13.04 3.10 6.28
C LEU A 140 -13.34 3.01 7.78
N LEU A 141 -12.31 3.11 8.63
CA LEU A 141 -12.38 2.86 10.07
C LEU A 141 -11.72 3.99 10.86
N PRO A 142 -12.18 5.25 10.73
CA PRO A 142 -11.52 6.42 11.32
C PRO A 142 -11.43 6.37 12.85
N ASP A 143 -12.36 5.65 13.49
CA ASP A 143 -12.43 5.50 14.95
C ASP A 143 -11.62 4.30 15.48
N SER A 144 -10.98 3.52 14.61
CA SER A 144 -10.23 2.32 14.98
C SER A 144 -8.78 2.63 15.40
N ASN A 145 -8.22 1.78 16.27
CA ASN A 145 -6.80 1.86 16.64
C ASN A 145 -5.90 1.06 15.67
N LEU A 146 -6.44 0.65 14.52
CA LEU A 146 -5.75 -0.17 13.55
C LEU A 146 -4.79 0.69 12.73
N SER A 147 -3.53 0.26 12.60
CA SER A 147 -2.52 0.96 11.81
C SER A 147 -2.21 0.23 10.50
N ALA A 148 -1.67 0.95 9.52
CA ALA A 148 -1.33 0.37 8.22
C ALA A 148 -0.20 -0.65 8.37
N VAL A 149 0.71 -0.37 9.30
CA VAL A 149 1.79 -1.26 9.70
C VAL A 149 1.25 -2.55 10.30
N GLU A 150 0.23 -2.47 11.17
CA GLU A 150 -0.42 -3.67 11.72
C GLU A 150 -1.01 -4.55 10.61
N LEU A 151 -1.79 -3.98 9.69
CA LEU A 151 -2.36 -4.73 8.56
C LEU A 151 -1.27 -5.33 7.67
N ARG A 152 -0.18 -4.59 7.40
CA ARG A 152 0.96 -5.10 6.64
C ARG A 152 1.61 -6.29 7.33
N VAL A 153 1.92 -6.19 8.63
CA VAL A 153 2.54 -7.28 9.39
C VAL A 153 1.66 -8.53 9.37
N ARG A 154 0.36 -8.38 9.62
CA ARG A 154 -0.60 -9.50 9.53
C ARG A 154 -0.65 -10.12 8.13
N THR A 155 -0.56 -9.29 7.09
CA THR A 155 -0.49 -9.75 5.70
C THR A 155 0.79 -10.53 5.42
N VAL A 156 1.95 -10.10 5.93
CA VAL A 156 3.22 -10.86 5.83
C VAL A 156 3.09 -12.22 6.52
N ILE A 157 2.54 -12.26 7.74
CA ILE A 157 2.33 -13.49 8.49
C ILE A 157 1.44 -14.46 7.70
N GLU A 158 0.33 -13.96 7.14
CA GLU A 158 -0.59 -14.76 6.31
C GLU A 158 0.12 -15.33 5.08
N LEU A 159 0.87 -14.50 4.35
CA LEU A 159 1.62 -14.93 3.17
C LEU A 159 2.64 -16.03 3.51
N VAL A 160 3.37 -15.88 4.62
CA VAL A 160 4.37 -16.87 5.05
C VAL A 160 3.72 -18.19 5.45
N LYS A 161 2.66 -18.13 6.28
CA LYS A 161 1.94 -19.34 6.74
C LYS A 161 1.33 -20.14 5.60
N ASN A 162 0.82 -19.45 4.58
CA ASN A 162 0.07 -20.04 3.48
C ASN A 162 0.79 -19.90 2.13
N LYS A 163 2.13 -19.93 2.11
CA LYS A 163 2.97 -19.74 0.90
C LYS A 163 2.48 -20.54 -0.31
N ILE A 164 2.25 -21.84 -0.13
CA ILE A 164 1.86 -22.75 -1.23
C ILE A 164 0.54 -22.32 -1.86
N TYR A 165 -0.44 -21.91 -1.06
CA TYR A 165 -1.74 -21.44 -1.54
C TYR A 165 -1.58 -20.21 -2.46
N TYR A 166 -0.82 -19.20 -2.01
CA TYR A 166 -0.62 -17.97 -2.78
C TYR A 166 0.21 -18.17 -4.04
N VAL A 167 1.26 -18.98 -3.97
CA VAL A 167 2.05 -19.35 -5.15
C VAL A 167 1.14 -20.00 -6.19
N ASN A 168 0.34 -21.00 -5.81
CA ASN A 168 -0.55 -21.69 -6.75
C ASN A 168 -1.62 -20.77 -7.36
N GLN A 169 -2.13 -19.81 -6.58
CA GLN A 169 -3.20 -18.95 -7.02
C GLN A 169 -2.74 -17.75 -7.85
N CYS A 170 -1.58 -17.16 -7.54
CA CYS A 170 -1.19 -15.85 -8.06
C CYS A 170 0.06 -15.88 -8.95
N SER A 171 0.96 -16.87 -8.84
CA SER A 171 2.27 -16.85 -9.53
C SER A 171 2.18 -16.87 -11.06
N ASN A 172 1.06 -17.35 -11.63
CA ASN A 172 0.83 -17.30 -13.08
C ASN A 172 0.44 -15.90 -13.59
N HIS A 173 0.26 -14.94 -12.69
CA HIS A 173 -0.35 -13.64 -12.99
C HIS A 173 0.52 -12.46 -12.57
N VAL A 174 1.37 -12.65 -11.57
CA VAL A 174 2.27 -11.63 -11.03
C VAL A 174 3.67 -12.21 -10.82
N GLY A 175 4.63 -11.36 -10.41
CA GLY A 175 6.02 -11.75 -10.26
C GLY A 175 6.28 -12.84 -9.20
N PRO A 176 7.57 -13.16 -8.97
CA PRO A 176 7.98 -14.17 -7.98
C PRO A 176 7.43 -13.85 -6.59
N PHE A 177 6.85 -14.84 -5.93
CA PHE A 177 6.26 -14.70 -4.59
C PHE A 177 7.28 -14.18 -3.57
N GLU A 178 8.50 -14.70 -3.64
CA GLU A 178 9.59 -14.39 -2.73
C GLU A 178 10.00 -12.91 -2.80
N GLU A 179 9.98 -12.33 -4.00
CA GLU A 179 10.28 -10.92 -4.20
C GLU A 179 9.14 -10.02 -3.69
N ALA A 180 7.89 -10.41 -3.93
CA ALA A 180 6.72 -9.72 -3.37
C ALA A 180 6.75 -9.75 -1.83
N LEU A 181 6.97 -10.92 -1.23
CA LEU A 181 7.06 -11.10 0.22
C LEU A 181 8.17 -10.24 0.84
N ARG A 182 9.37 -10.23 0.23
CA ARG A 182 10.47 -9.37 0.70
C ARG A 182 10.12 -7.90 0.63
N ARG A 183 9.46 -7.45 -0.46
CA ARG A 183 8.99 -6.06 -0.58
C ARG A 183 7.97 -5.72 0.50
N THR A 184 7.00 -6.58 0.74
CA THR A 184 5.94 -6.38 1.73
C THR A 184 6.44 -6.40 3.17
N CYS A 185 7.59 -7.03 3.44
CA CYS A 185 8.27 -6.91 4.74
C CYS A 185 8.82 -5.50 5.02
N ASN A 186 9.05 -4.66 4.00
CA ASN A 186 9.56 -3.31 4.19
C ASN A 186 8.40 -2.31 4.34
N ASN A 187 8.58 -1.31 5.20
CA ASN A 187 7.58 -0.24 5.28
C ASN A 187 7.56 0.61 3.99
N ASN A 188 6.43 1.23 3.68
CA ASN A 188 6.24 2.15 2.55
C ASN A 188 6.52 1.54 1.16
N THR A 189 6.34 0.23 0.99
CA THR A 189 6.46 -0.46 -0.29
C THR A 189 5.10 -0.76 -0.92
N PHE A 190 5.03 -0.65 -2.24
CA PHE A 190 3.81 -0.95 -2.99
C PHE A 190 3.41 -2.42 -2.85
N SER A 191 2.09 -2.62 -2.77
CA SER A 191 1.45 -3.92 -2.76
C SER A 191 1.03 -4.34 -4.17
N GLU A 192 1.00 -5.64 -4.40
CA GLU A 192 0.56 -6.29 -5.64
C GLU A 192 -0.61 -7.24 -5.34
N LEU A 193 -0.86 -8.19 -6.24
CA LEU A 193 -1.96 -9.14 -6.12
C LEU A 193 -1.86 -10.01 -4.85
N TYR A 194 -0.65 -10.48 -4.51
CA TYR A 194 -0.45 -11.35 -3.34
C TYR A 194 -1.01 -10.74 -2.06
N GLU A 195 -0.71 -9.47 -1.81
CA GLU A 195 -1.16 -8.76 -0.61
C GLU A 195 -2.67 -8.54 -0.62
N ILE A 196 -3.29 -8.29 -1.77
CA ILE A 196 -4.75 -8.11 -1.87
C ILE A 196 -5.48 -9.42 -1.52
N VAL A 197 -5.00 -10.56 -2.04
CA VAL A 197 -5.60 -11.87 -1.73
C VAL A 197 -5.37 -12.22 -0.27
N ALA A 198 -4.16 -11.98 0.26
CA ALA A 198 -3.86 -12.23 1.67
C ALA A 198 -4.65 -11.33 2.62
N LEU A 199 -4.88 -10.08 2.24
CA LEU A 199 -5.68 -9.13 3.01
C LEU A 199 -7.14 -9.62 3.15
N ALA A 200 -7.70 -10.31 2.17
CA ALA A 200 -9.03 -10.92 2.31
C ALA A 200 -9.10 -11.93 3.46
N ASN A 201 -8.05 -12.74 3.64
CA ASN A 201 -7.94 -13.65 4.78
C ASN A 201 -7.73 -12.90 6.10
N VAL A 202 -6.84 -11.91 6.12
CA VAL A 202 -6.55 -11.11 7.33
C VAL A 202 -7.79 -10.37 7.84
N LEU A 203 -8.61 -9.84 6.94
CA LEU A 203 -9.85 -9.13 7.27
C LEU A 203 -11.04 -10.09 7.48
N GLN A 204 -10.88 -11.38 7.17
CA GLN A 204 -11.95 -12.38 7.16
C GLN A 204 -13.17 -11.94 6.34
N CYS A 205 -12.91 -11.27 5.20
CA CYS A 205 -13.94 -10.66 4.38
C CYS A 205 -13.72 -10.82 2.88
N GLU A 206 -14.76 -10.56 2.07
CA GLU A 206 -14.57 -10.49 0.62
C GLU A 206 -13.84 -9.18 0.27
N VAL A 207 -12.79 -9.26 -0.54
CA VAL A 207 -12.09 -8.10 -1.09
C VAL A 207 -12.27 -8.11 -2.60
N GLN A 208 -13.04 -7.15 -3.10
CA GLN A 208 -13.18 -6.91 -4.52
C GLN A 208 -12.15 -5.89 -4.97
N SER A 209 -11.22 -6.31 -5.82
CA SER A 209 -10.30 -5.42 -6.49
C SER A 209 -10.93 -4.92 -7.79
N VAL A 210 -10.79 -3.62 -8.04
CA VAL A 210 -11.35 -2.93 -9.22
C VAL A 210 -10.24 -2.14 -9.89
N TYR A 211 -9.89 -2.55 -11.09
CA TYR A 211 -8.90 -1.89 -11.94
C TYR A 211 -9.62 -1.16 -13.09
N PRO A 212 -9.40 0.16 -13.28
CA PRO A 212 -10.04 0.94 -14.32
C PRO A 212 -9.60 0.49 -15.72
N TYR A 213 -10.47 0.62 -16.73
CA TYR A 213 -10.19 0.22 -18.11
C TYR A 213 -9.31 1.25 -18.84
N ILE A 214 -8.12 1.50 -18.30
CA ILE A 214 -7.15 2.40 -18.92
C ILE A 214 -6.30 1.60 -19.91
N ASP A 215 -6.07 2.19 -21.08
CA ASP A 215 -5.21 1.63 -22.14
C ASP A 215 -5.60 0.24 -22.66
N TYR A 216 -6.85 -0.19 -22.42
CA TYR A 216 -7.39 -1.49 -22.88
C TYR A 216 -6.48 -2.69 -22.56
N ARG A 217 -5.77 -2.64 -21.43
CA ARG A 217 -4.87 -3.71 -20.99
C ARG A 217 -5.66 -4.94 -20.55
N ALA A 218 -5.95 -5.82 -21.51
CA ALA A 218 -6.75 -7.02 -21.30
C ALA A 218 -6.17 -7.94 -20.20
N GLU A 219 -4.84 -7.96 -20.06
CA GLU A 219 -4.14 -8.70 -19.03
C GLU A 219 -4.46 -8.20 -17.61
N MET A 220 -4.81 -6.92 -17.45
CA MET A 220 -5.19 -6.35 -16.15
C MET A 220 -6.59 -6.77 -15.69
N LYS A 221 -7.34 -7.52 -16.51
CA LYS A 221 -8.60 -8.13 -16.10
C LYS A 221 -8.44 -9.06 -14.89
N ILE A 222 -7.25 -9.63 -14.69
CA ILE A 222 -6.92 -10.43 -13.51
C ILE A 222 -7.11 -9.65 -12.19
N MET A 223 -6.91 -8.34 -12.23
CA MET A 223 -7.02 -7.44 -11.08
C MET A 223 -8.47 -7.04 -10.79
N ASN A 224 -9.42 -7.40 -11.65
CA ASN A 224 -10.86 -7.15 -11.49
C ASN A 224 -11.56 -8.42 -10.96
N GLN A 225 -11.22 -8.87 -9.76
CA GLN A 225 -11.79 -10.08 -9.14
C GLN A 225 -12.26 -9.84 -7.71
N VAL A 226 -13.09 -10.77 -7.22
CA VAL A 226 -13.50 -10.85 -5.82
C VAL A 226 -12.72 -11.98 -5.16
N TYR A 227 -11.86 -11.64 -4.21
CA TYR A 227 -11.09 -12.58 -3.42
C TYR A 227 -11.84 -12.86 -2.13
N LYS A 228 -12.06 -14.13 -1.83
CA LYS A 228 -12.78 -14.59 -0.65
C LYS A 228 -11.80 -15.10 0.39
N SER A 229 -12.12 -14.91 1.67
CA SER A 229 -11.37 -15.56 2.73
C SER A 229 -11.58 -17.08 2.66
N ALA A 230 -10.49 -17.84 2.80
CA ALA A 230 -10.54 -19.30 2.86
C ALA A 230 -11.41 -19.79 4.04
N GLU A 231 -11.43 -19.03 5.12
CA GLU A 231 -12.15 -19.34 6.36
C GLU A 231 -13.39 -18.45 6.55
N THR A 232 -14.11 -18.09 5.48
CA THR A 232 -15.29 -17.21 5.62
C THR A 232 -16.38 -17.90 6.45
N LEU A 233 -16.35 -17.71 7.77
CA LEU A 233 -17.26 -18.33 8.74
C LEU A 233 -18.63 -17.65 8.80
N VAL A 234 -18.78 -16.46 8.20
CA VAL A 234 -20.01 -15.67 8.32
C VAL A 234 -20.73 -15.57 6.97
N PRO A 235 -21.96 -16.12 6.84
CA PRO A 235 -22.76 -16.10 5.60
C PRO A 235 -23.07 -14.72 5.02
N ASN A 236 -22.83 -13.64 5.78
CA ASN A 236 -23.06 -12.25 5.40
C ASN A 236 -21.76 -11.42 5.43
N SER A 237 -20.62 -12.06 5.15
CA SER A 237 -19.34 -11.36 5.19
C SER A 237 -19.36 -10.12 4.31
N ARG A 238 -19.05 -8.96 4.92
CA ARG A 238 -19.10 -7.67 4.23
C ARG A 238 -18.01 -7.64 3.17
N ARG A 239 -18.33 -7.05 2.02
CA ARG A 239 -17.36 -6.88 0.94
C ARG A 239 -16.68 -5.53 1.07
N VAL A 240 -15.35 -5.53 1.05
CA VAL A 240 -14.54 -4.33 0.81
C VAL A 240 -14.29 -4.21 -0.68
N ILE A 241 -14.41 -3.00 -1.22
CA ILE A 241 -14.08 -2.72 -2.61
C ILE A 241 -12.85 -1.83 -2.63
N ILE A 242 -11.76 -2.33 -3.19
CA ILE A 242 -10.49 -1.63 -3.38
C ILE A 242 -10.37 -1.23 -4.84
N PHE A 243 -10.10 0.03 -5.09
CA PHE A 243 -9.99 0.61 -6.42
C PHE A 243 -8.57 1.08 -6.71
N TRP A 244 -8.05 0.68 -7.86
CA TRP A 244 -6.77 1.12 -8.40
C TRP A 244 -6.95 2.49 -9.06
N SER A 245 -6.18 3.47 -8.59
CA SER A 245 -6.16 4.85 -9.07
C SER A 245 -4.71 5.33 -9.22
N SER A 246 -4.52 6.60 -9.56
CA SER A 246 -3.23 7.28 -9.46
C SER A 246 -3.30 8.50 -8.54
N THR A 247 -2.14 8.89 -8.01
CA THR A 247 -1.95 10.16 -7.30
C THR A 247 -1.90 11.36 -8.24
N GLU A 248 -1.75 11.12 -9.53
CA GLU A 248 -1.61 12.12 -10.59
C GLU A 248 -2.74 11.94 -11.60
N ASP A 249 -3.03 12.99 -12.37
CA ASP A 249 -3.97 12.86 -13.47
C ASP A 249 -3.36 12.03 -14.61
N GLU A 250 -4.24 11.47 -15.44
CA GLU A 250 -3.85 10.56 -16.51
C GLU A 250 -2.84 11.19 -17.48
N ILE A 251 -3.02 12.47 -17.84
CA ILE A 251 -2.10 13.18 -18.75
C ILE A 251 -0.71 13.27 -18.13
N SER A 252 -0.63 13.65 -16.85
CA SER A 252 0.63 13.66 -16.10
C SER A 252 1.29 12.29 -16.03
N THR A 253 0.52 11.22 -15.78
CA THR A 253 1.09 9.85 -15.73
C THR A 253 1.65 9.41 -17.08
N ARG A 254 0.97 9.74 -18.19
CA ARG A 254 1.38 9.35 -19.55
C ARG A 254 2.61 10.11 -20.05
N THR A 255 2.74 11.37 -19.66
CA THR A 255 3.85 12.25 -20.07
C THR A 255 5.13 12.03 -19.26
N ARG A 256 5.06 11.26 -18.17
CA ARG A 256 6.22 10.92 -17.35
C ARG A 256 7.27 10.16 -18.18
N HIS A 257 8.53 10.58 -18.04
CA HIS A 257 9.64 9.95 -18.75
C HIS A 257 9.74 8.45 -18.40
N GLY A 258 9.76 7.60 -19.42
CA GLY A 258 9.79 6.13 -19.29
C GLY A 258 8.43 5.44 -19.33
N ASN A 259 7.31 6.17 -19.23
CA ASN A 259 5.98 5.54 -19.27
C ASN A 259 5.46 5.26 -20.68
N HIS A 260 6.17 5.67 -21.73
CA HIS A 260 5.81 5.41 -23.14
C HIS A 260 4.33 5.74 -23.50
N GLY A 261 3.75 6.74 -22.82
CA GLY A 261 2.35 7.12 -23.01
C GLY A 261 1.33 6.20 -22.33
N ILE A 262 1.75 5.22 -21.53
CA ILE A 262 0.89 4.29 -20.78
C ILE A 262 0.60 4.87 -19.40
N SER A 263 -0.67 4.88 -18.99
CA SER A 263 -1.05 5.24 -17.61
C SER A 263 -1.02 4.00 -16.73
N ASN A 264 -0.26 4.06 -15.64
CA ASN A 264 -0.17 2.98 -14.65
C ASN A 264 -0.69 3.50 -13.30
N PRO A 265 -1.90 3.06 -12.88
CA PRO A 265 -2.39 3.23 -11.52
C PRO A 265 -1.32 2.81 -10.50
N ASN A 266 -1.11 3.65 -9.50
CA ASN A 266 -0.08 3.49 -8.48
C ASN A 266 -0.60 3.80 -7.06
N HIS A 267 -1.92 3.88 -6.90
CA HIS A 267 -2.57 4.24 -5.66
C HIS A 267 -3.81 3.38 -5.43
N PHE A 268 -4.05 3.00 -4.17
CA PHE A 268 -5.25 2.28 -3.76
C PHE A 268 -6.16 3.19 -2.95
N VAL A 269 -7.45 3.13 -3.24
CA VAL A 269 -8.51 3.76 -2.44
C VAL A 269 -9.63 2.75 -2.22
N SER A 270 -10.45 2.95 -1.19
CA SER A 270 -11.65 2.14 -0.99
C SER A 270 -12.86 2.81 -1.63
N LEU A 271 -13.85 2.03 -2.07
CA LEU A 271 -15.11 2.54 -2.59
C LEU A 271 -16.25 2.27 -1.59
N LEU A 272 -17.09 3.27 -1.35
CA LEU A 272 -18.31 3.16 -0.54
C LEU A 272 -19.55 3.50 -1.36
N GLU A 273 -20.70 2.97 -0.98
CA GLU A 273 -21.98 3.34 -1.60
C GLU A 273 -22.33 4.78 -1.24
N GLN A 274 -22.70 5.60 -2.22
CA GLN A 274 -23.19 6.93 -1.91
C GLN A 274 -24.49 6.80 -1.12
N TYR A 275 -24.58 7.44 0.05
CA TYR A 275 -25.82 7.49 0.83
C TYR A 275 -26.93 8.04 -0.07
N ARG A 276 -27.81 7.16 -0.54
CA ARG A 276 -29.06 7.58 -1.14
C ARG A 276 -29.93 7.95 0.03
N SER A 277 -29.97 9.25 0.33
CA SER A 277 -31.12 9.78 1.03
C SER A 277 -32.32 9.40 0.16
N TYR A 278 -32.95 8.27 0.50
CA TYR A 278 -34.32 8.03 0.11
C TYR A 278 -35.04 9.22 0.70
N ARG A 279 -35.20 10.26 -0.13
CA ARG A 279 -36.24 11.23 0.06
C ARG A 279 -37.50 10.38 0.15
N THR A 280 -37.91 10.07 1.36
CA THR A 280 -39.30 9.91 1.73
C THR A 280 -39.98 11.23 1.39
N GLU A 281 -40.10 11.53 0.09
CA GLU A 281 -41.25 12.21 -0.45
C GLU A 281 -42.40 11.19 -0.38
N ASP A 282 -42.74 10.77 0.84
CA ASP A 282 -44.00 10.12 1.13
C ASP A 282 -45.07 11.18 0.86
N ASN A 283 -45.62 11.13 -0.36
CA ASN A 283 -47.05 11.04 -0.62
C ASN A 283 -48.01 11.77 0.35
N GLU A 284 -47.74 13.02 0.72
CA GLU A 284 -48.80 14.01 0.97
C GLU A 284 -49.22 14.66 -0.37
N ARG A 285 -49.60 13.82 -1.34
CA ARG A 285 -50.59 14.22 -2.35
C ARG A 285 -51.93 13.68 -1.89
N VAL A 286 -52.49 14.36 -0.89
CA VAL A 286 -53.94 14.41 -0.70
C VAL A 286 -54.52 14.96 -2.02
N SER A 287 -55.26 14.09 -2.69
CA SER A 287 -56.03 14.39 -3.88
C SER A 287 -57.09 15.45 -3.57
N THR A 288 -56.82 16.69 -3.94
CA THR A 288 -57.86 17.67 -4.25
C THR A 288 -57.64 18.16 -5.68
N THR A 289 -58.45 17.64 -6.59
CA THR A 289 -58.85 18.30 -7.84
C THR A 289 -59.25 19.76 -7.56
N PRO A 290 -58.91 20.74 -8.42
CA PRO A 290 -59.64 20.88 -9.68
C PRO A 290 -58.83 21.40 -10.90
N GLU A 291 -59.38 21.05 -12.07
CA GLU A 291 -59.38 21.77 -13.36
C GLU A 291 -58.16 22.63 -13.79
N SER A 292 -57.56 22.16 -14.89
CA SER A 292 -56.86 22.90 -15.96
C SER A 292 -57.70 24.12 -16.44
N PRO A 293 -57.16 25.16 -17.15
CA PRO A 293 -55.90 25.17 -17.90
C PRO A 293 -55.08 26.50 -17.89
N ARG A 294 -53.78 26.42 -18.19
CA ARG A 294 -53.13 27.14 -19.32
C ARG A 294 -51.60 27.08 -19.29
N LYS A 295 -51.07 27.04 -20.53
CA LYS A 295 -49.67 27.14 -20.97
C LYS A 295 -48.92 28.34 -20.37
N ALA A 296 -47.68 28.13 -19.94
CA ALA A 296 -46.57 29.06 -20.18
C ALA A 296 -45.22 28.37 -19.98
N THR A 297 -44.36 28.51 -20.98
CA THR A 297 -42.93 28.18 -20.99
C THR A 297 -42.13 29.10 -20.07
N SER A 298 -41.21 28.56 -19.27
CA SER A 298 -40.11 29.34 -18.70
C SER A 298 -38.98 28.41 -18.22
N LYS A 299 -37.83 28.53 -18.88
CA LYS A 299 -36.52 28.04 -18.41
C LYS A 299 -36.09 28.91 -17.24
N ASN A 300 -35.61 28.33 -16.14
CA ASN A 300 -34.63 28.96 -15.24
C ASN A 300 -33.98 27.90 -14.34
N SER A 301 -32.66 27.74 -14.48
CA SER A 301 -31.80 27.05 -13.53
C SER A 301 -31.26 28.07 -12.52
N PRO A 302 -31.18 27.76 -11.20
CA PRO A 302 -30.46 28.61 -10.28
C PRO A 302 -28.97 28.25 -10.23
N ALA A 303 -28.13 29.25 -10.36
CA ALA A 303 -26.69 29.18 -10.10
C ALA A 303 -26.43 29.07 -8.59
N SER A 304 -25.55 28.14 -8.22
CA SER A 304 -25.08 27.92 -6.85
C SER A 304 -24.12 29.03 -6.40
N PHE A 305 -24.36 29.54 -5.19
CA PHE A 305 -23.49 30.45 -4.44
C PHE A 305 -22.11 29.82 -4.16
N ILE A 306 -21.04 30.56 -4.47
CA ILE A 306 -19.68 30.27 -3.99
C ILE A 306 -19.34 31.30 -2.92
N GLN A 307 -19.03 30.80 -1.72
CA GLN A 307 -18.60 31.59 -0.57
C GLN A 307 -17.06 31.71 -0.63
N SER A 308 -16.55 32.95 -0.75
CA SER A 308 -15.11 33.24 -0.81
C SER A 308 -14.47 33.22 0.58
N LEU A 309 -13.30 32.59 0.71
CA LEU A 309 -12.46 32.65 1.91
C LEU A 309 -11.80 34.03 2.07
N GLU A 310 -11.87 34.55 3.30
CA GLU A 310 -11.28 35.80 3.77
C GLU A 310 -9.79 35.58 4.11
N PHE A 311 -8.88 36.38 3.54
CA PHE A 311 -7.45 36.40 3.91
C PHE A 311 -7.07 37.78 4.46
N SER A 312 -6.32 37.78 5.56
CA SER A 312 -5.83 38.99 6.24
C SER A 312 -4.81 39.77 5.39
N PRO A 313 -4.86 41.11 5.38
CA PRO A 313 -3.91 41.93 4.63
C PRO A 313 -2.55 42.04 5.34
N PRO A 314 -1.43 42.17 4.59
CA PRO A 314 -0.10 42.43 5.14
C PRO A 314 0.09 43.89 5.57
N PRO A 315 1.11 44.19 6.40
CA PRO A 315 1.29 45.52 7.00
C PRO A 315 1.82 46.56 6.00
N ASN A 316 1.22 47.75 6.02
CA ASN A 316 1.58 48.90 5.19
C ASN A 316 2.84 49.60 5.69
N THR A 317 3.81 49.81 4.80
CA THR A 317 4.88 50.81 4.93
C THR A 317 4.54 52.02 4.07
N THR A 318 4.24 53.16 4.70
CA THR A 318 3.86 54.42 4.04
C THR A 318 5.08 55.19 3.53
N LYS A 319 5.07 55.62 2.26
CA LYS A 319 5.88 56.72 1.74
C LYS A 319 4.96 57.86 1.32
N HIS A 320 5.19 59.04 1.88
CA HIS A 320 4.49 60.29 1.58
C HIS A 320 4.81 60.81 0.17
N LYS A 321 3.81 61.35 -0.51
CA LYS A 321 3.97 62.37 -1.55
C LYS A 321 2.80 63.36 -1.47
N ASP A 322 3.16 64.62 -1.34
CA ASP A 322 2.25 65.77 -1.25
C ASP A 322 1.73 66.18 -2.64
N SER A 323 0.47 66.61 -2.70
CA SER A 323 0.02 67.87 -3.32
C SER A 323 -1.43 67.81 -3.81
N ALA A 324 -2.27 68.69 -3.24
CA ALA A 324 -3.26 69.57 -3.87
C ALA A 324 -4.48 69.72 -2.95
N LYS A 325 -4.65 70.93 -2.41
CA LYS A 325 -5.67 71.32 -1.44
C LYS A 325 -7.03 71.52 -2.12
N THR A 326 -8.05 70.82 -1.64
CA THR A 326 -9.45 71.20 -1.79
C THR A 326 -10.07 71.26 -0.39
N TYR A 327 -10.60 72.42 -0.02
CA TYR A 327 -11.22 72.66 1.29
C TYR A 327 -12.52 71.87 1.42
N PHE A 328 -12.50 70.80 2.20
CA PHE A 328 -13.69 70.23 2.85
C PHE A 328 -13.35 69.98 4.33
N GLU A 329 -14.25 70.37 5.22
CA GLU A 329 -14.16 70.14 6.67
C GLU A 329 -13.81 68.68 6.96
N THR A 330 -12.60 68.46 7.47
CA THR A 330 -12.06 67.14 7.76
C THR A 330 -12.31 66.81 9.23
N ILE A 331 -13.22 65.87 9.48
CA ILE A 331 -13.37 65.22 10.79
C ILE A 331 -12.05 64.48 11.12
N PRO A 332 -11.48 64.59 12.33
CA PRO A 332 -10.20 63.99 12.67
C PRO A 332 -10.23 62.46 12.57
N VAL A 333 -9.48 61.90 11.61
CA VAL A 333 -9.40 60.46 11.28
C VAL A 333 -8.88 59.60 12.45
N SER A 334 -8.19 60.20 13.43
CA SER A 334 -7.61 59.48 14.57
C SER A 334 -8.65 58.93 15.56
N GLN A 335 -9.82 59.55 15.71
CA GLN A 335 -10.87 59.07 16.63
C GLN A 335 -11.68 57.90 16.04
N ALA A 336 -11.85 57.86 14.71
CA ALA A 336 -12.60 56.79 14.04
C ALA A 336 -11.86 55.44 14.04
N ALA A 337 -10.53 55.44 14.12
CA ALA A 337 -9.75 54.21 14.20
C ALA A 337 -9.78 53.60 15.61
N SER A 338 -9.71 54.42 16.66
CA SER A 338 -9.75 53.97 18.06
C SER A 338 -11.08 53.35 18.46
N ASN A 339 -12.19 53.77 17.84
CA ASN A 339 -13.52 53.20 18.12
C ASN A 339 -13.77 51.88 17.37
N ARG A 340 -13.00 51.56 16.32
CA ARG A 340 -13.18 50.32 15.53
C ARG A 340 -12.59 49.09 16.22
N SER A 341 -11.59 49.26 17.07
CA SER A 341 -10.96 48.14 17.81
C SER A 341 -11.80 47.64 18.99
N SER A 342 -12.85 48.38 19.39
CA SER A 342 -13.76 48.02 20.47
C SER A 342 -15.19 47.70 20.00
N GLU A 343 -15.46 47.72 18.69
CA GLU A 343 -16.76 47.31 18.13
C GLU A 343 -16.97 45.80 18.33
N ASN A 344 -18.15 45.41 18.82
CA ASN A 344 -18.59 44.02 18.73
C ASN A 344 -19.09 43.68 17.31
N GLU A 345 -19.27 42.39 17.02
CA GLU A 345 -19.62 41.93 15.67
C GLU A 345 -20.95 42.52 15.16
N ASP A 346 -21.93 42.74 16.04
CA ASP A 346 -23.21 43.37 15.68
C ASP A 346 -23.06 44.86 15.34
N GLN A 347 -22.27 45.61 16.10
CA GLN A 347 -21.94 47.01 15.82
C GLN A 347 -21.16 47.14 14.50
N ARG A 348 -20.22 46.22 14.25
CA ARG A 348 -19.48 46.14 12.99
C ARG A 348 -20.44 45.89 11.82
N ASN A 349 -21.36 44.94 11.95
CA ASN A 349 -22.34 44.61 10.92
C ASN A 349 -23.35 45.74 10.67
N ALA A 350 -23.81 46.42 11.73
CA ALA A 350 -24.66 47.60 11.61
C ALA A 350 -23.95 48.74 10.87
N ARG A 351 -22.68 49.01 11.21
CA ARG A 351 -21.86 50.03 10.54
C ARG A 351 -21.63 49.70 9.07
N LEU A 352 -21.29 48.45 8.75
CA LEU A 352 -21.13 48.00 7.36
C LEU A 352 -22.44 48.10 6.57
N THR A 353 -23.58 47.82 7.21
CA THR A 353 -24.90 47.95 6.60
C THR A 353 -25.24 49.42 6.31
N GLU A 354 -24.99 50.32 7.25
CA GLU A 354 -25.19 51.75 7.06
C GLU A 354 -24.26 52.33 5.99
N GLN A 355 -23.00 51.87 5.97
CA GLN A 355 -22.06 52.22 4.91
C GLN A 355 -22.56 51.75 3.53
N ARG A 356 -23.08 50.52 3.42
CA ARG A 356 -23.70 50.02 2.18
C ARG A 356 -24.90 50.87 1.77
N LYS A 357 -25.79 51.24 2.70
CA LYS A 357 -26.94 52.11 2.42
C LYS A 357 -26.51 53.47 1.87
N ARG A 358 -25.49 54.10 2.48
CA ARG A 358 -24.92 55.37 2.00
C ARG A 358 -24.30 55.25 0.62
N SER A 359 -23.51 54.20 0.37
CA SER A 359 -22.93 53.94 -0.95
C SER A 359 -24.01 53.72 -2.02
N THR A 360 -25.08 52.99 -1.70
CA THR A 360 -26.21 52.79 -2.62
C THR A 360 -26.99 54.08 -2.87
N SER A 361 -27.21 54.90 -1.84
CA SER A 361 -27.85 56.21 -2.01
C SER A 361 -27.00 57.16 -2.86
N ASN A 362 -25.68 57.16 -2.70
CA ASN A 362 -24.80 57.97 -3.53
C ASN A 362 -24.82 57.49 -4.98
N ARG A 363 -24.80 56.18 -5.21
CA ARG A 363 -24.97 55.57 -6.55
C ARG A 363 -26.27 55.97 -7.24
N SER A 364 -27.37 56.11 -6.48
CA SER A 364 -28.66 56.53 -7.05
C SER A 364 -28.72 57.99 -7.46
N ARG A 365 -27.76 58.81 -7.02
CA ARG A 365 -27.65 60.25 -7.33
C ARG A 365 -26.54 60.58 -8.33
N GLU A 366 -25.74 59.60 -8.72
CA GLU A 366 -24.68 59.77 -9.72
C GLU A 366 -25.29 60.05 -11.10
N SER A 367 -24.72 61.00 -11.83
CA SER A 367 -25.01 61.13 -13.27
C SER A 367 -24.38 59.96 -14.04
N GLU A 368 -24.86 59.70 -15.26
CA GLU A 368 -24.32 58.64 -16.13
C GLU A 368 -22.80 58.83 -16.36
N ASP A 369 -22.34 60.08 -16.52
CA ASP A 369 -20.92 60.42 -16.70
C ASP A 369 -20.08 60.10 -15.45
N GLN A 370 -20.59 60.42 -14.25
CA GLN A 370 -19.93 60.07 -12.99
C GLN A 370 -19.87 58.56 -12.77
N ARG A 371 -20.93 57.84 -13.17
CA ARG A 371 -20.96 56.38 -13.12
C ARG A 371 -19.91 55.77 -14.04
N ASN A 372 -19.79 56.27 -15.27
CA ASN A 372 -18.82 55.80 -16.25
C ASN A 372 -17.39 56.08 -15.80
N ALA A 373 -17.10 57.28 -15.29
CA ALA A 373 -15.78 57.62 -14.74
C ALA A 373 -15.35 56.67 -13.61
N ARG A 374 -16.26 56.38 -12.67
CA ARG A 374 -15.97 55.43 -11.58
C ARG A 374 -15.73 54.01 -12.09
N LEU A 375 -16.51 53.55 -13.08
CA LEU A 375 -16.31 52.21 -13.66
C LEU A 375 -14.96 52.09 -14.36
N THR A 376 -14.50 53.15 -15.05
CA THR A 376 -13.17 53.21 -15.64
C THR A 376 -12.08 53.16 -14.58
N GLU A 377 -12.17 53.98 -13.52
CA GLU A 377 -11.21 53.97 -12.40
C GLU A 377 -11.17 52.60 -11.69
N GLN A 378 -12.32 51.95 -11.53
CA GLN A 378 -12.40 50.61 -10.95
C GLN A 378 -11.72 49.58 -11.84
N SER A 379 -11.96 49.63 -13.16
CA SER A 379 -11.30 48.75 -14.13
C SER A 379 -9.77 48.93 -14.09
N GLU A 380 -9.30 50.17 -14.07
CA GLU A 380 -7.85 50.47 -14.00
C GLU A 380 -7.23 49.99 -12.68
N SER A 381 -7.94 50.14 -11.56
CA SER A 381 -7.50 49.62 -10.26
C SER A 381 -7.45 48.10 -10.23
N GLU A 382 -8.43 47.42 -10.83
CA GLU A 382 -8.47 45.96 -10.93
C GLU A 382 -7.33 45.44 -11.83
N ASP A 383 -7.04 46.11 -12.94
CA ASP A 383 -5.91 45.79 -13.81
C ASP A 383 -4.56 45.98 -13.12
N GLN A 384 -4.39 47.04 -12.34
CA GLN A 384 -3.19 47.24 -11.52
C GLN A 384 -3.04 46.16 -10.44
N GLN A 385 -4.14 45.79 -9.77
CA GLN A 385 -4.15 44.71 -8.77
C GLN A 385 -3.80 43.35 -9.41
N ASN A 386 -4.37 43.04 -10.57
CA ASN A 386 -4.10 41.81 -11.31
C ASN A 386 -2.65 41.75 -11.79
N THR A 387 -2.09 42.89 -12.22
CA THR A 387 -0.67 43.00 -12.59
C THR A 387 0.24 42.74 -11.39
N CYS A 388 -0.08 43.33 -10.23
CA CYS A 388 0.67 43.12 -8.99
C CYS A 388 0.65 41.65 -8.54
N LEU A 389 -0.53 41.01 -8.56
CA LEU A 389 -0.69 39.59 -8.23
C LEU A 389 0.06 38.67 -9.20
N THR A 390 0.07 39.01 -10.49
CA THR A 390 0.79 38.26 -11.51
C THR A 390 2.30 38.32 -11.27
N GLU A 391 2.85 39.49 -10.95
CA GLU A 391 4.27 39.65 -10.60
C GLU A 391 4.63 38.92 -9.29
N GLN A 392 3.75 38.95 -8.29
CA GLN A 392 3.94 38.19 -7.06
C GLN A 392 3.97 36.67 -7.31
N ARG A 393 3.10 36.17 -8.20
CA ARG A 393 3.10 34.76 -8.63
C ARG A 393 4.39 34.41 -9.36
N LYS A 394 4.87 35.24 -10.29
CA LYS A 394 6.15 35.04 -10.99
C LYS A 394 7.33 34.94 -10.01
N ARG A 395 7.41 35.83 -9.02
CA ARG A 395 8.44 35.78 -7.97
C ARG A 395 8.36 34.51 -7.13
N SER A 396 7.15 34.09 -6.75
CA SER A 396 6.94 32.85 -6.00
C SER A 396 7.38 31.61 -6.79
N ILE A 397 7.05 31.54 -8.08
CA ILE A 397 7.46 30.45 -8.97
C ILE A 397 8.98 30.44 -9.13
N SER A 398 9.61 31.59 -9.38
CA SER A 398 11.07 31.70 -9.49
C SER A 398 11.79 31.23 -8.22
N ASN A 399 11.31 31.65 -7.04
CA ASN A 399 11.85 31.20 -5.76
C ASN A 399 11.69 29.69 -5.54
N ARG A 400 10.54 29.11 -5.93
CA ARG A 400 10.32 27.65 -5.86
C ARG A 400 11.28 26.89 -6.78
N LEU A 401 11.50 27.38 -8.00
CA LEU A 401 12.44 26.78 -8.95
C LEU A 401 13.88 26.82 -8.43
N SER A 402 14.32 27.98 -7.91
CA SER A 402 15.65 28.14 -7.30
C SER A 402 15.85 27.19 -6.11
N ASN A 403 14.88 27.11 -5.19
CA ASN A 403 14.92 26.19 -4.05
C ASN A 403 14.93 24.72 -4.49
N ASN A 404 14.17 24.36 -5.52
CA ASN A 404 14.17 23.01 -6.07
C ASN A 404 15.52 22.65 -6.69
N GLN A 405 16.17 23.60 -7.37
CA GLN A 405 17.50 23.39 -7.95
C GLN A 405 18.56 23.20 -6.85
N GLN A 406 18.53 24.02 -5.79
CA GLN A 406 19.40 23.82 -4.62
C GLN A 406 19.20 22.46 -3.95
N ARG A 407 17.94 22.03 -3.75
CA ARG A 407 17.62 20.70 -3.21
C ARG A 407 18.11 19.57 -4.11
N LYS A 408 18.02 19.73 -5.44
CA LYS A 408 18.52 18.74 -6.40
C LYS A 408 20.04 18.61 -6.32
N THR A 409 20.77 19.73 -6.24
CA THR A 409 22.23 19.73 -6.07
C THR A 409 22.64 19.08 -4.76
N ALA A 410 22.01 19.43 -3.64
CA ALA A 410 22.27 18.80 -2.34
C ALA A 410 22.04 17.28 -2.34
N ARG A 411 20.97 16.81 -3.00
CA ARG A 411 20.71 15.36 -3.16
C ARG A 411 21.78 14.66 -3.99
N LEU A 412 22.28 15.29 -5.05
CA LEU A 412 23.35 14.73 -5.87
C LEU A 412 24.67 14.62 -5.09
N THR A 413 25.03 15.64 -4.31
CA THR A 413 26.22 15.62 -3.45
C THR A 413 26.13 14.53 -2.38
N CYS A 414 24.98 14.40 -1.71
CA CYS A 414 24.72 13.35 -0.73
C CYS A 414 24.81 11.94 -1.37
N ARG A 415 24.24 11.77 -2.57
CA ARG A 415 24.31 10.49 -3.30
C ARG A 415 25.74 10.12 -3.69
N GLN A 416 26.55 11.10 -4.12
CA GLN A 416 27.96 10.85 -4.43
C GLN A 416 28.78 10.45 -3.19
N GLN A 417 28.51 11.06 -2.02
CA GLN A 417 29.14 10.64 -0.77
C GLN A 417 28.75 9.21 -0.38
N HIS A 418 27.46 8.88 -0.50
CA HIS A 418 26.98 7.54 -0.18
C HIS A 418 27.54 6.47 -1.12
N LEU A 419 27.69 6.76 -2.42
CA LEU A 419 28.31 5.84 -3.37
C LEU A 419 29.79 5.55 -3.02
N LYS A 420 30.55 6.56 -2.58
CA LYS A 420 31.94 6.37 -2.12
C LYS A 420 32.01 5.48 -0.87
N GLU A 421 31.04 5.60 0.02
CA GLU A 421 30.94 4.77 1.22
C GLU A 421 30.57 3.32 0.87
N ILE A 422 29.62 3.11 -0.05
CA ILE A 422 29.27 1.78 -0.56
C ILE A 422 30.48 1.12 -1.24
N GLU A 423 31.24 1.84 -2.06
CA GLU A 423 32.46 1.30 -2.68
C GLU A 423 33.52 0.91 -1.64
N SER A 424 33.68 1.70 -0.56
CA SER A 424 34.57 1.40 0.55
C SER A 424 34.18 0.13 1.29
N VAL A 425 32.90 -0.03 1.62
CA VAL A 425 32.35 -1.22 2.28
C VAL A 425 32.44 -2.43 1.37
N GLY A 426 32.13 -2.27 0.07
CA GLY A 426 32.22 -3.33 -0.93
C GLY A 426 33.63 -3.89 -1.08
N ARG A 427 34.67 -3.03 -1.09
CA ARG A 427 36.07 -3.48 -1.11
C ARG A 427 36.46 -4.29 0.12
N LYS A 428 36.00 -3.89 1.32
CA LYS A 428 36.24 -4.63 2.57
C LYS A 428 35.55 -5.99 2.56
N GLN A 429 34.30 -6.06 2.11
CA GLN A 429 33.56 -7.32 1.98
C GLN A 429 34.18 -8.25 0.93
N LEU A 430 34.67 -7.71 -0.19
CA LEU A 430 35.35 -8.50 -1.22
C LEU A 430 36.62 -9.16 -0.68
N MET A 431 37.44 -8.42 0.09
CA MET A 431 38.61 -9.01 0.74
C MET A 431 38.23 -10.11 1.72
N MET A 432 37.21 -9.92 2.56
CA MET A 432 36.73 -10.95 3.49
C MET A 432 36.26 -12.21 2.77
N LYS A 433 35.49 -12.05 1.67
CA LYS A 433 35.05 -13.18 0.84
C LYS A 433 36.24 -13.91 0.21
N GLN A 434 37.26 -13.20 -0.25
CA GLN A 434 38.45 -13.80 -0.84
C GLN A 434 39.23 -14.63 0.19
N THR A 435 39.37 -14.15 1.43
CA THR A 435 39.97 -14.92 2.53
C THR A 435 39.15 -16.18 2.85
N GLN A 436 37.82 -16.07 2.87
CA GLN A 436 36.94 -17.21 3.14
C GLN A 436 37.01 -18.28 2.03
N ILE A 437 37.06 -17.87 0.77
CA ILE A 437 37.24 -18.79 -0.38
C ILE A 437 38.56 -19.56 -0.26
N MET A 438 39.65 -18.88 0.08
CA MET A 438 40.95 -19.54 0.27
C MET A 438 40.92 -20.55 1.42
N SER A 439 40.19 -20.25 2.51
CA SER A 439 39.99 -21.19 3.62
C SER A 439 39.20 -22.44 3.17
N ILE A 440 38.10 -22.26 2.43
CA ILE A 440 37.27 -23.37 1.93
C ILE A 440 38.07 -24.25 0.97
N GLN A 441 38.82 -23.66 0.04
CA GLN A 441 39.70 -24.41 -0.86
C GLN A 441 40.82 -25.16 -0.12
N GLY A 442 41.26 -24.64 1.03
CA GLY A 442 42.17 -25.36 1.93
C GLY A 442 41.51 -26.62 2.51
N GLN A 443 40.32 -26.48 3.09
CA GLN A 443 39.56 -27.59 3.67
C GLN A 443 39.18 -28.64 2.64
N GLN A 444 38.76 -28.23 1.44
CA GLN A 444 38.39 -29.14 0.36
C GLN A 444 39.58 -30.01 -0.09
N ARG A 445 40.78 -29.42 -0.19
CA ARG A 445 42.01 -30.17 -0.49
C ARG A 445 42.38 -31.20 0.58
N VAL A 446 42.06 -30.94 1.85
CA VAL A 446 42.27 -31.92 2.94
C VAL A 446 41.27 -33.08 2.80
N LEU A 447 39.99 -32.77 2.64
CA LEU A 447 38.92 -33.76 2.42
C LEU A 447 39.18 -34.65 1.19
N GLU A 448 39.71 -34.08 0.11
CA GLU A 448 40.00 -34.82 -1.12
C GLU A 448 41.17 -35.80 -0.93
N ARG A 449 42.19 -35.42 -0.13
CA ARG A 449 43.27 -36.33 0.27
C ARG A 449 42.77 -37.45 1.17
N GLU A 450 41.90 -37.15 2.12
CA GLU A 450 41.30 -38.16 3.01
C GLU A 450 40.42 -39.14 2.22
N LYS A 451 39.61 -38.63 1.28
CA LYS A 451 38.82 -39.46 0.37
C LYS A 451 39.69 -40.35 -0.50
N GLN A 452 40.78 -39.81 -1.06
CA GLN A 452 41.70 -40.60 -1.87
C GLN A 452 42.38 -41.68 -1.03
N ALA A 453 42.81 -41.36 0.20
CA ALA A 453 43.37 -42.35 1.12
C ALA A 453 42.37 -43.47 1.47
N LEU A 454 41.08 -43.15 1.61
CA LEU A 454 40.02 -44.15 1.81
C LEU A 454 39.80 -45.02 0.57
N ILE A 455 39.85 -44.44 -0.63
CA ILE A 455 39.77 -45.19 -1.89
C ILE A 455 40.96 -46.13 -2.04
N ASP A 456 42.16 -45.65 -1.71
CA ASP A 456 43.40 -46.43 -1.81
C ASP A 456 43.46 -47.58 -0.78
N GLN A 457 42.78 -47.43 0.37
CA GLN A 457 42.62 -48.51 1.36
C GLN A 457 41.57 -49.56 0.94
N TYR A 458 40.67 -49.23 0.02
CA TYR A 458 39.62 -50.15 -0.43
C TYR A 458 40.13 -51.03 -1.57
N HIS A 459 40.57 -52.24 -1.22
CA HIS A 459 40.71 -53.31 -2.19
C HIS A 459 39.32 -53.81 -2.60
N TRP A 460 38.88 -53.45 -3.81
CA TRP A 460 37.72 -54.08 -4.43
C TRP A 460 37.97 -55.58 -4.53
N SER A 461 37.13 -56.38 -3.85
CA SER A 461 37.07 -57.82 -4.11
C SER A 461 36.82 -58.06 -5.60
N ALA A 462 37.39 -59.15 -6.13
CA ALA A 462 37.28 -59.52 -7.53
C ALA A 462 35.85 -59.32 -8.07
N ALA A 463 35.76 -58.87 -9.33
CA ALA A 463 34.51 -58.49 -9.97
C ALA A 463 33.37 -59.45 -9.63
N ILE A 464 32.28 -58.92 -9.09
CA ILE A 464 31.08 -59.69 -8.72
C ILE A 464 30.73 -60.60 -9.91
N PRO A 465 30.65 -61.93 -9.71
CA PRO A 465 30.36 -62.88 -10.77
C PRO A 465 29.13 -62.45 -11.56
N MET A 466 29.21 -62.52 -12.88
CA MET A 466 28.15 -62.08 -13.79
C MET A 466 26.81 -62.74 -13.46
N GLN A 467 26.85 -64.01 -13.04
CA GLN A 467 25.66 -64.76 -12.64
C GLN A 467 24.94 -64.14 -11.42
N LEU A 468 25.69 -63.55 -10.48
CA LEU A 468 25.10 -62.88 -9.31
C LEU A 468 24.42 -61.57 -9.72
N LYS A 469 24.99 -60.85 -10.68
CA LYS A 469 24.40 -59.63 -11.24
C LYS A 469 23.09 -59.94 -11.96
N GLU A 470 23.08 -60.98 -12.78
CA GLU A 470 21.91 -61.45 -13.51
C GLU A 470 20.81 -61.93 -12.56
N CYS A 471 21.15 -62.72 -11.53
CA CYS A 471 20.19 -63.14 -10.52
C CYS A 471 19.59 -61.94 -9.76
N CYS A 472 20.41 -61.00 -9.28
CA CYS A 472 19.91 -59.83 -8.56
C CYS A 472 19.05 -58.91 -9.46
N LEU A 473 19.40 -58.77 -10.75
CA LEU A 473 18.59 -58.00 -11.72
C LEU A 473 17.26 -58.68 -12.01
N GLN A 474 17.26 -60.00 -12.13
CA GLN A 474 16.06 -60.79 -12.35
C GLN A 474 15.13 -60.71 -11.12
N ASP A 475 15.68 -60.94 -9.93
CA ASP A 475 14.93 -60.88 -8.67
C ASP A 475 14.38 -59.47 -8.40
N PHE A 476 15.13 -58.44 -8.77
CA PHE A 476 14.69 -57.04 -8.73
C PHE A 476 13.58 -56.75 -9.75
N SER A 477 13.66 -57.32 -10.96
CA SER A 477 12.63 -57.19 -11.99
C SER A 477 11.33 -57.89 -11.59
N ASP A 478 11.43 -59.01 -10.89
CA ASP A 478 10.29 -59.84 -10.52
C ASP A 478 9.53 -59.29 -9.29
N HIS A 479 10.19 -58.50 -8.44
CA HIS A 479 9.60 -57.95 -7.20
C HIS A 479 9.24 -56.46 -7.25
N MET A 480 9.68 -55.72 -8.28
CA MET A 480 9.35 -54.29 -8.44
C MET A 480 8.06 -54.10 -9.23
N SER A 481 7.08 -53.39 -8.66
CA SER A 481 5.90 -52.98 -9.43
C SER A 481 6.31 -52.01 -10.56
N MET A 482 5.64 -52.13 -11.72
CA MET A 482 5.94 -51.34 -12.92
C MET A 482 5.88 -49.81 -12.70
N SER A 483 5.21 -49.33 -11.64
CA SER A 483 5.21 -47.91 -11.29
C SER A 483 6.55 -47.46 -10.71
N VAL A 484 7.18 -48.27 -9.87
CA VAL A 484 8.49 -47.98 -9.29
C VAL A 484 9.59 -48.12 -10.34
N LEU A 485 9.50 -49.13 -11.22
CA LEU A 485 10.43 -49.27 -12.35
C LEU A 485 10.35 -48.06 -13.29
N ARG A 486 9.15 -47.55 -13.60
CA ARG A 486 8.97 -46.31 -14.39
C ARG A 486 9.51 -45.07 -13.67
N GLN A 487 9.39 -44.99 -12.35
CA GLN A 487 9.93 -43.89 -11.55
C GLN A 487 11.47 -43.91 -11.57
N SER A 488 12.07 -45.09 -11.36
CA SER A 488 13.52 -45.30 -11.36
C SER A 488 14.14 -45.09 -12.75
N ILE A 489 13.48 -45.56 -13.81
CA ILE A 489 13.89 -45.28 -15.20
C ILE A 489 13.78 -43.78 -15.50
N ARG A 490 12.75 -43.08 -15.00
CA ARG A 490 12.67 -41.61 -15.12
C ARG A 490 13.81 -40.91 -14.40
N ILE A 491 14.26 -41.41 -13.24
CA ILE A 491 15.38 -40.84 -12.50
C ILE A 491 16.71 -41.08 -13.24
N ILE A 492 16.93 -42.30 -13.75
CA ILE A 492 18.16 -42.69 -14.46
C ILE A 492 18.24 -42.06 -15.86
N CYS A 493 17.11 -41.95 -16.58
CA CYS A 493 17.09 -41.38 -17.92
C CYS A 493 16.97 -39.84 -17.93
N ASN A 494 16.57 -39.18 -16.83
CA ASN A 494 16.63 -37.71 -16.69
C ASN A 494 17.93 -37.20 -16.06
N VAL A 495 19.05 -37.93 -16.19
CA VAL A 495 20.39 -37.46 -15.79
C VAL A 495 20.89 -36.40 -16.77
N ARG A 496 20.25 -35.23 -16.72
CA ARG A 496 20.80 -33.89 -16.95
C ARG A 496 20.38 -32.90 -15.85
N ALA A 497 19.74 -33.35 -14.78
CA ALA A 497 19.48 -32.53 -13.60
C ALA A 497 20.70 -32.52 -12.67
N SER A 498 21.01 -31.34 -12.12
CA SER A 498 22.24 -31.06 -11.37
C SER A 498 22.37 -31.91 -10.09
N THR A 499 23.62 -32.12 -9.70
CA THR A 499 24.10 -32.94 -8.57
C THR A 499 23.51 -32.58 -7.20
N ASN A 500 22.81 -31.46 -7.06
CA ASN A 500 22.21 -31.03 -5.80
C ASN A 500 20.89 -31.73 -5.46
N THR A 501 20.21 -32.33 -6.44
CA THR A 501 18.89 -32.96 -6.23
C THR A 501 18.95 -34.39 -5.68
N MET A 502 20.13 -35.00 -5.59
CA MET A 502 20.28 -36.41 -5.19
C MET A 502 20.43 -36.66 -3.69
N LYS A 503 20.54 -35.62 -2.85
CA LYS A 503 20.84 -35.81 -1.41
C LYS A 503 19.64 -36.13 -0.51
N GLU A 504 18.40 -36.09 -1.00
CA GLU A 504 17.21 -36.17 -0.14
C GLU A 504 16.28 -37.37 -0.35
N TYR A 505 16.67 -38.36 -1.16
CA TYR A 505 15.92 -39.63 -1.23
C TYR A 505 16.60 -40.69 -0.36
N ALA A 506 16.27 -40.66 0.94
CA ALA A 506 16.65 -41.70 1.88
C ALA A 506 15.93 -43.02 1.52
N LEU A 507 16.71 -44.11 1.52
CA LEU A 507 16.30 -45.52 1.31
C LEU A 507 15.26 -46.05 2.33
N GLN A 508 14.67 -45.19 3.15
CA GLN A 508 13.78 -45.56 4.26
C GLN A 508 12.34 -45.88 3.82
N ASN A 509 11.99 -45.65 2.55
CA ASN A 509 10.64 -45.87 2.01
C ASN A 509 10.48 -47.18 1.21
N ILE A 510 11.40 -48.14 1.35
CA ILE A 510 11.25 -49.48 0.74
C ILE A 510 10.61 -50.40 1.78
N PRO A 511 9.34 -50.82 1.61
CA PRO A 511 8.77 -51.86 2.45
C PRO A 511 9.56 -53.16 2.22
N HIS A 512 10.01 -53.81 3.31
CA HIS A 512 10.70 -55.12 3.35
C HIS A 512 12.23 -55.18 3.21
N SER A 513 12.98 -54.11 3.47
CA SER A 513 14.46 -54.15 3.43
C SER A 513 15.14 -55.08 4.46
N VAL A 514 14.40 -55.64 5.43
CA VAL A 514 14.91 -56.55 6.47
C VAL A 514 15.30 -57.94 5.93
N LYS A 515 14.92 -58.30 4.69
CA LYS A 515 15.21 -59.64 4.13
C LYS A 515 16.53 -59.78 3.36
N LEU A 516 17.34 -58.73 3.25
CA LEU A 516 18.59 -58.79 2.47
C LEU A 516 19.87 -59.03 3.31
N SER A 517 19.76 -59.23 4.62
CA SER A 517 20.88 -59.70 5.44
C SER A 517 20.73 -61.19 5.73
N CYS A 518 21.32 -62.03 4.87
CA CYS A 518 21.95 -63.32 5.19
C CYS A 518 22.00 -64.20 3.93
N LEU A 519 23.12 -64.13 3.21
CA LEU A 519 23.71 -65.27 2.53
C LEU A 519 25.22 -65.06 2.61
N GLN A 520 25.83 -65.69 3.62
CA GLN A 520 27.27 -65.94 3.67
C GLN A 520 27.59 -67.00 2.62
N ILE A 521 28.35 -66.61 1.59
CA ILE A 521 29.34 -67.44 0.90
C ILE A 521 30.58 -66.58 0.69
#